data_AF-A0A2N5E6Q8-F1
#
_entry.id   AF-A0A2N5E6Q8-F1
#
_cell.length_a   1.000
_cell.length_b   1.000
_cell.length_c   1.000
_cell.angle_alpha   90.00
_cell.angle_beta   90.00
_cell.angle_gamma   90.00
#
_symmetry.space_group_name_H-M   'P 1'
#
loop_
_entity.id
_entity.type
_entity.pdbx_description
1 polymer ?
#
loop_
_entity_poly.entity_id
_entity_poly.type
_entity_poly.pdbx_seq_one_letter_code
_entity_poly.pdbx_strand_id
1 'polypeptide(L)'
;MIVLDTCIITEIIRPEPHRQVMQWLDAQDANQLCLTAITVTELFTAIQALPDPRRSQLNTALLALLNEEFANRLLPFDAHCALRAAALAAELHRQGITLAQADLYTAAICLHHQAQLATRRPQDFHYCGLSVLNPWGEQGKPRFHEDAAEYFVMSRKER
;
A
#
# COMPACT_ATOMS: atom_id res chain seq x y z
N MET A 1 12.20 -3.98 3.45
CA MET A 1 11.27 -3.00 4.03
C MET A 1 9.92 -3.09 3.33
N ILE A 2 8.85 -2.98 4.11
CA ILE A 2 7.46 -2.98 3.64
C ILE A 2 6.80 -1.70 4.17
N VAL A 3 6.36 -0.85 3.25
CA VAL A 3 5.57 0.34 3.56
C VAL A 3 4.11 -0.08 3.74
N LEU A 4 3.53 0.26 4.89
CA LEU A 4 2.11 0.03 5.15
C LEU A 4 1.32 1.24 4.64
N ASP A 5 0.34 0.97 3.77
CA ASP A 5 -0.65 1.95 3.35
C ASP A 5 -1.56 2.33 4.53
N THR A 6 -2.20 3.50 4.44
CA THR A 6 -3.13 4.02 5.44
C THR A 6 -4.25 3.04 5.77
N CYS A 7 -4.69 2.23 4.79
CA CYS A 7 -5.71 1.22 5.01
C CYS A 7 -5.28 0.12 6.02
N ILE A 8 -3.99 -0.16 6.15
CA ILE A 8 -3.50 -1.15 7.13
C ILE A 8 -3.62 -0.57 8.54
N ILE A 9 -3.18 0.67 8.73
CA ILE A 9 -3.23 1.32 10.05
C ILE A 9 -4.67 1.55 10.48
N THR A 10 -5.55 1.96 9.55
CA THR A 10 -6.97 2.11 9.87
C THR A 10 -7.64 0.77 10.16
N GLU A 11 -7.15 -0.34 9.61
CA GLU A 11 -7.66 -1.68 9.92
C GLU A 11 -7.25 -2.15 11.33
N ILE A 12 -5.99 -1.94 11.73
CA ILE A 12 -5.49 -2.30 13.08
C ILE A 12 -6.32 -1.66 14.20
N ILE A 13 -6.80 -0.43 13.98
CA ILE A 13 -7.56 0.32 14.99
C ILE A 13 -9.07 0.03 14.97
N ARG A 14 -9.57 -0.85 14.08
CA ARG A 14 -10.99 -1.22 14.04
C ARG A 14 -11.36 -2.09 15.25
N PRO A 15 -12.60 -2.00 15.76
CA PRO A 15 -13.06 -2.89 16.82
C PRO A 15 -12.97 -4.38 16.46
N GLU A 16 -13.22 -4.70 15.18
CA GLU A 16 -13.16 -6.05 14.63
C GLU A 16 -12.29 -6.01 13.37
N PRO A 17 -10.94 -6.13 13.51
CA PRO A 17 -10.03 -6.10 12.38
C PRO A 17 -10.10 -7.40 11.58
N HIS A 18 -9.81 -7.32 10.28
CA HIS A 18 -9.79 -8.47 9.39
C HIS A 18 -8.67 -9.45 9.81
N ARG A 19 -9.06 -10.67 10.21
CA ARG A 19 -8.15 -11.66 10.78
C ARG A 19 -6.92 -11.95 9.91
N GLN A 20 -7.07 -11.99 8.59
CA GLN A 20 -5.95 -12.26 7.68
C GLN A 20 -4.91 -11.14 7.68
N VAL A 21 -5.34 -9.89 7.84
CA VAL A 21 -4.41 -8.74 7.91
C VAL A 21 -3.59 -8.83 9.19
N MET A 22 -4.24 -9.15 10.31
CA MET A 22 -3.57 -9.34 11.60
C MET A 22 -2.57 -10.50 11.54
N GLN A 23 -2.97 -11.65 10.99
CA GLN A 23 -2.08 -12.79 10.79
C GLN A 23 -0.90 -12.46 9.87
N TRP A 24 -1.12 -11.67 8.82
CA TRP A 24 -0.05 -11.23 7.94
C TRP A 24 0.92 -10.29 8.66
N LEU A 25 0.42 -9.35 9.46
CA LEU A 25 1.23 -8.45 10.28
C LEU A 25 2.07 -9.22 11.31
N ASP A 26 1.47 -10.17 12.01
CA ASP A 26 2.14 -11.03 13.01
C ASP A 26 3.27 -11.88 12.40
N ALA A 27 3.20 -12.16 11.09
CA ALA A 27 4.22 -12.90 10.36
C ALA A 27 5.38 -12.04 9.84
N GLN A 28 5.29 -10.71 9.93
CA GLN A 28 6.35 -9.81 9.48
C GLN A 28 7.35 -9.51 10.60
N ASP A 29 8.61 -9.26 10.23
CA ASP A 29 9.54 -8.59 11.15
C ASP A 29 9.07 -7.14 11.34
N ALA A 30 8.70 -6.80 12.58
CA ALA A 30 8.24 -5.47 12.94
C ALA A 30 9.23 -4.38 12.51
N ASN A 31 10.55 -4.64 12.55
CA ASN A 31 11.57 -3.66 12.15
C ASN A 31 11.59 -3.39 10.63
N GLN A 32 10.99 -4.27 9.83
CA GLN A 32 10.89 -4.09 8.38
C GLN A 32 9.65 -3.32 7.95
N LEU A 33 8.66 -3.14 8.83
CA LEU A 33 7.46 -2.37 8.54
C LEU A 33 7.75 -0.87 8.62
N CYS A 34 7.19 -0.06 7.74
CA CYS A 34 7.41 1.38 7.71
C CYS A 34 6.12 2.12 7.39
N LEU A 35 6.05 3.39 7.77
CA LEU A 35 5.02 4.32 7.30
C LEU A 35 5.66 5.43 6.48
N THR A 36 4.85 6.10 5.68
CA THR A 36 5.28 7.30 4.96
C THR A 36 4.74 8.56 5.64
N ALA A 37 5.39 9.70 5.41
CA ALA A 37 4.82 11.00 5.76
C ALA A 37 3.44 11.25 5.10
N ILE A 38 3.17 10.60 3.96
CA ILE A 38 1.86 10.66 3.28
C ILE A 38 0.79 9.94 4.11
N THR A 39 1.09 8.72 4.56
CA THR A 39 0.21 7.94 5.46
C THR A 39 -0.08 8.72 6.75
N VAL A 40 0.95 9.34 7.34
CA VAL A 40 0.77 10.21 8.52
C VAL A 40 -0.18 11.36 8.19
N THR A 41 0.02 12.06 7.06
CA THR A 41 -0.84 13.16 6.64
C THR A 41 -2.31 12.73 6.48
N GLU A 42 -2.56 11.58 5.87
CA GLU A 42 -3.93 11.06 5.69
C GLU A 42 -4.61 10.72 7.02
N LEU A 43 -3.88 10.04 7.91
CA LEU A 43 -4.40 9.66 9.23
C LEU A 43 -4.75 10.89 10.08
N PHE A 44 -3.86 11.87 10.16
CA PHE A 44 -4.13 13.08 10.95
C PHE A 44 -5.19 13.97 10.28
N THR A 45 -5.26 14.04 8.95
CA THR A 45 -6.36 14.73 8.26
C THR A 45 -7.71 14.14 8.67
N ALA A 46 -7.84 12.82 8.69
CA ALA A 46 -9.07 12.15 9.11
C ALA A 46 -9.40 12.42 10.59
N ILE A 47 -8.40 12.41 11.47
CA ILE A 47 -8.58 12.72 12.90
C ILE A 47 -9.05 14.16 13.11
N GLN A 48 -8.47 15.12 12.39
CA GLN A 48 -8.82 16.54 12.54
C GLN A 48 -10.26 16.86 12.14
N ALA A 49 -10.88 16.03 11.30
CA ALA A 49 -12.28 16.15 10.91
C ALA A 49 -13.28 15.65 11.98
N LEU A 50 -12.80 15.00 13.06
CA LEU A 50 -13.66 14.44 14.11
C LEU A 50 -14.01 15.48 15.19
N PRO A 51 -15.18 15.37 15.84
CA PRO A 51 -15.50 16.14 17.03
C PRO A 51 -14.76 15.61 18.27
N ASP A 52 -14.62 16.46 19.28
CA ASP A 52 -14.21 16.02 20.61
C ASP A 52 -15.32 15.25 21.33
N PRO A 53 -14.97 14.29 22.21
CA PRO A 53 -13.61 13.96 22.68
C PRO A 53 -12.84 13.00 21.76
N ARG A 54 -13.47 12.48 20.70
CA ARG A 54 -12.89 11.41 19.86
C ARG A 54 -11.63 11.86 19.13
N ARG A 55 -11.61 13.09 18.60
CA ARG A 55 -10.41 13.69 17.98
C ARG A 55 -9.23 13.67 18.93
N SER A 56 -9.38 14.25 20.11
CA SER A 56 -8.30 14.35 21.09
C SER A 56 -7.76 12.98 21.51
N GLN A 57 -8.65 12.01 21.75
CA GLN A 57 -8.27 10.63 22.10
C GLN A 57 -7.45 9.95 21.01
N LEU A 58 -7.92 10.00 19.76
CA LEU A 58 -7.21 9.39 18.63
C LEU A 58 -5.90 10.09 18.32
N ASN A 59 -5.85 11.42 18.45
CA ASN A 59 -4.64 12.20 18.26
C ASN A 59 -3.53 11.76 19.23
N THR A 60 -3.86 11.63 20.52
CA THR A 60 -2.92 11.14 21.54
C THR A 60 -2.46 9.72 21.25
N ALA A 61 -3.40 8.80 20.95
CA ALA A 61 -3.07 7.40 20.69
C ALA A 61 -2.17 7.23 19.45
N LEU A 62 -2.46 7.94 18.36
CA LEU A 62 -1.68 7.84 17.13
C LEU A 62 -0.29 8.47 17.29
N LEU A 63 -0.15 9.60 18.01
CA LEU A 63 1.16 10.17 18.29
C LEU A 63 2.04 9.23 19.13
N ALA A 64 1.45 8.54 20.12
CA ALA A 64 2.16 7.51 20.89
C ALA A 64 2.64 6.38 19.97
N LEU A 65 1.75 5.83 19.12
CA LEU A 65 2.11 4.80 18.14
C LEU A 65 3.27 5.22 17.23
N LEU A 66 3.23 6.45 16.70
CA LEU A 66 4.29 6.93 15.81
C LEU A 66 5.63 7.09 16.51
N ASN A 67 5.63 7.57 17.75
CA ASN A 67 6.86 7.81 18.51
C ASN A 67 7.47 6.52 19.10
N GLU A 68 6.63 5.59 19.54
CA GLU A 68 7.10 4.39 20.23
C GLU A 68 7.44 3.28 19.22
N GLU A 69 6.59 3.06 18.23
CA GLU A 69 6.77 1.97 17.27
C GLU A 69 7.52 2.43 16.02
N PHE A 70 7.21 3.62 15.47
CA PHE A 70 7.66 4.00 14.13
C PHE A 70 8.72 5.10 14.08
N ALA A 71 9.26 5.60 15.19
CA ALA A 71 10.11 6.81 15.20
C ALA A 71 11.25 6.82 14.15
N ASN A 72 11.91 5.67 13.93
CA ASN A 72 12.99 5.52 12.95
C ASN A 72 12.56 4.85 11.63
N ARG A 73 11.25 4.71 11.41
CA ARG A 73 10.62 3.98 10.30
C ARG A 73 9.53 4.81 9.61
N LEU A 74 9.60 6.14 9.77
CA LEU A 74 8.80 7.12 9.04
C LEU A 74 9.61 7.64 7.85
N LEU A 75 9.20 7.25 6.65
CA LEU A 75 9.86 7.64 5.41
C LEU A 75 9.36 9.01 4.93
N PRO A 76 10.25 10.01 4.74
CA PRO A 76 9.86 11.34 4.29
C PRO A 76 9.54 11.36 2.80
N PHE A 77 8.76 12.35 2.36
CA PHE A 77 8.70 12.73 0.95
C PHE A 77 9.71 13.86 0.71
N ASP A 78 10.92 13.50 0.33
CA ASP A 78 12.02 14.44 0.09
C ASP A 78 12.19 14.78 -1.41
N ALA A 79 13.26 15.53 -1.74
CA ALA A 79 13.55 15.92 -3.12
C ALA A 79 13.81 14.71 -4.04
N HIS A 80 14.38 13.61 -3.54
CA HIS A 80 14.59 12.41 -4.34
C HIS A 80 13.27 11.70 -4.64
N CYS A 81 12.38 11.64 -3.66
CA CYS A 81 11.01 11.14 -3.84
C CYS A 81 10.23 12.02 -4.83
N ALA A 82 10.39 13.34 -4.77
CA ALA A 82 9.74 14.27 -5.71
C ALA A 82 10.19 14.04 -7.16
N LEU A 83 11.48 13.83 -7.41
CA LEU A 83 11.99 13.50 -8.74
C LEU A 83 11.45 12.15 -9.25
N ARG A 84 11.37 11.15 -8.36
CA ARG A 84 10.75 9.85 -8.68
C ARG A 84 9.27 10.00 -9.01
N ALA A 85 8.52 10.79 -8.24
CA ALA A 85 7.11 11.06 -8.49
C ALA A 85 6.87 11.73 -9.83
N ALA A 86 7.67 12.73 -10.20
CA ALA A 86 7.55 13.41 -11.48
C ALA A 86 7.82 12.46 -12.67
N ALA A 87 8.86 11.64 -12.57
CA ALA A 87 9.17 10.64 -13.59
C ALA A 87 8.06 9.57 -13.72
N LEU A 88 7.56 9.07 -12.59
CA LEU A 88 6.46 8.11 -12.56
C LEU A 88 5.18 8.70 -13.16
N ALA A 89 4.81 9.93 -12.79
CA ALA A 89 3.63 10.60 -13.33
C ALA A 89 3.72 10.76 -14.86
N ALA A 90 4.89 11.14 -15.38
CA ALA A 90 5.09 11.27 -16.83
C ALA A 90 5.01 9.92 -17.57
N GLU A 91 5.45 8.83 -16.95
CA GLU A 91 5.29 7.47 -17.51
C GLU A 91 3.82 7.06 -17.52
N LEU A 92 3.12 7.17 -16.38
CA LEU A 92 1.70 6.82 -16.27
C LEU A 92 0.85 7.65 -17.24
N HIS A 93 1.14 8.95 -17.37
CA HIS A 93 0.43 9.83 -18.28
C HIS A 93 0.56 9.40 -19.75
N ARG A 94 1.77 8.97 -20.19
CA ARG A 94 1.98 8.43 -21.54
C ARG A 94 1.19 7.15 -21.80
N GLN A 95 0.85 6.42 -20.75
CA GLN A 95 0.03 5.22 -20.82
C GLN A 95 -1.47 5.51 -20.62
N GLY A 96 -1.88 6.78 -20.51
CA GLY A 96 -3.27 7.17 -20.28
C GLY A 96 -3.78 6.86 -18.87
N ILE A 97 -2.88 6.62 -17.91
CA ILE A 97 -3.20 6.28 -16.53
C ILE A 97 -3.04 7.51 -15.65
N THR A 98 -3.98 7.70 -14.72
CA THR A 98 -3.91 8.74 -13.70
C THR A 98 -3.98 8.07 -12.33
N LEU A 99 -3.07 8.47 -11.45
CA LEU A 99 -3.01 8.02 -10.06
C LEU A 99 -3.34 9.21 -9.15
N ALA A 100 -4.03 8.95 -8.04
CA ALA A 100 -4.25 9.98 -7.04
C ALA A 100 -2.91 10.53 -6.52
N GLN A 101 -2.86 11.82 -6.18
CA GLN A 101 -1.60 12.46 -5.80
C GLN A 101 -0.93 11.80 -4.58
N ALA A 102 -1.72 11.42 -3.57
CA ALA A 102 -1.22 10.69 -2.41
C ALA A 102 -0.64 9.33 -2.79
N ASP A 103 -1.36 8.55 -3.61
CA ASP A 103 -0.91 7.26 -4.12
C ASP A 103 0.38 7.41 -4.95
N LEU A 104 0.50 8.45 -5.79
CA LEU A 104 1.72 8.76 -6.56
C LEU A 104 2.91 9.03 -5.64
N TYR A 105 2.72 9.82 -4.58
CA TYR A 105 3.80 10.14 -3.64
C TYR A 105 4.20 8.92 -2.82
N THR A 106 3.25 8.12 -2.35
CA THR A 106 3.51 6.85 -1.69
C THR A 106 4.29 5.90 -2.59
N ALA A 107 3.89 5.76 -3.86
CA ALA A 107 4.62 4.94 -4.84
C ALA A 107 6.04 5.44 -5.05
N ALA A 108 6.24 6.76 -5.15
CA ALA A 108 7.56 7.35 -5.33
C ALA A 108 8.49 7.11 -4.13
N ILE A 109 7.97 7.19 -2.90
CA ILE A 109 8.72 6.84 -1.69
C ILE A 109 9.12 5.36 -1.72
N CYS A 110 8.18 4.47 -2.04
CA CYS A 110 8.46 3.03 -2.14
C CYS A 110 9.55 2.74 -3.18
N LEU A 111 9.48 3.35 -4.36
CA LEU A 111 10.49 3.20 -5.41
C LEU A 111 11.85 3.76 -4.99
N HIS A 112 11.89 4.89 -4.28
CA HIS A 112 13.14 5.47 -3.80
C HIS A 112 13.85 4.55 -2.81
N HIS A 113 13.11 3.97 -1.85
CA HIS A 113 13.63 3.08 -0.81
C HIS A 113 13.67 1.60 -1.20
N GLN A 114 13.32 1.26 -2.45
CA GLN A 114 13.19 -0.14 -2.92
C GLN A 114 12.28 -0.98 -2.00
N ALA A 115 11.24 -0.35 -1.44
CA ALA A 115 10.32 -0.97 -0.51
C ALA A 115 9.11 -1.58 -1.24
N GLN A 116 8.52 -2.60 -0.63
CA GLN A 116 7.23 -3.14 -1.07
C GLN A 116 6.09 -2.31 -0.46
N LEU A 117 4.97 -2.15 -1.15
CA LEU A 117 3.77 -1.49 -0.61
C LEU A 117 2.76 -2.55 -0.17
N ALA A 118 2.33 -2.51 1.08
CA ALA A 118 1.21 -3.31 1.57
C ALA A 118 -0.08 -2.47 1.55
N THR A 119 -1.02 -2.81 0.67
CA THR A 119 -2.28 -2.08 0.48
C THR A 119 -3.43 -3.04 0.16
N ARG A 120 -4.67 -2.59 0.41
CA ARG A 120 -5.89 -3.27 -0.03
C ARG A 120 -6.18 -3.08 -1.53
N ARG A 121 -5.50 -2.14 -2.21
CA ARG A 121 -5.76 -1.77 -3.61
C ARG A 121 -4.55 -2.03 -4.51
N PRO A 122 -4.03 -3.27 -4.62
CA PRO A 122 -2.84 -3.55 -5.41
C PRO A 122 -2.96 -3.16 -6.88
N GLN A 123 -4.17 -3.21 -7.44
CA GLN A 123 -4.47 -2.87 -8.82
C GLN A 123 -4.15 -1.41 -9.18
N ASP A 124 -4.26 -0.48 -8.24
CA ASP A 124 -4.01 0.95 -8.49
C ASP A 124 -2.53 1.22 -8.78
N PHE A 125 -1.65 0.31 -8.35
CA PHE A 125 -0.20 0.44 -8.46
C PHE A 125 0.42 -0.46 -9.54
N HIS A 126 -0.38 -1.16 -10.34
CA HIS A 126 0.09 -2.17 -11.30
C HIS A 126 1.15 -1.62 -12.28
N TYR A 127 0.96 -0.38 -12.73
CA TYR A 127 1.84 0.28 -13.70
C TYR A 127 2.97 1.10 -13.07
N CYS A 128 3.06 1.09 -11.74
CA CYS A 128 4.02 1.92 -11.01
C CYS A 128 5.41 1.27 -10.85
N GLY A 129 5.56 -0.01 -11.24
CA GLY A 129 6.85 -0.71 -11.19
C GLY A 129 7.36 -1.03 -9.78
N LEU A 130 6.49 -0.98 -8.75
CA LEU A 130 6.81 -1.41 -7.40
C LEU A 130 6.23 -2.79 -7.09
N SER A 131 6.81 -3.48 -6.11
CA SER A 131 6.25 -4.71 -5.55
C SER A 131 5.12 -4.36 -4.58
N VAL A 132 3.96 -4.98 -4.77
CA VAL A 132 2.76 -4.70 -3.98
C VAL A 132 2.24 -5.97 -3.34
N LEU A 133 1.89 -5.88 -2.06
CA LEU A 133 1.35 -6.95 -1.24
C LEU A 133 -0.09 -6.61 -0.86
N ASN A 134 -0.97 -7.62 -0.86
CA ASN A 134 -2.34 -7.48 -0.39
C ASN A 134 -2.58 -8.39 0.84
N PRO A 135 -2.53 -7.82 2.07
CA PRO A 135 -2.74 -8.57 3.31
C PRO A 135 -4.17 -9.07 3.54
N TRP A 136 -5.17 -8.60 2.77
CA TRP A 136 -6.57 -9.05 2.87
C TRP A 136 -6.84 -10.35 2.12
N GLY A 137 -5.84 -10.90 1.44
CA GLY A 137 -6.02 -12.05 0.57
C GLY A 137 -6.48 -11.63 -0.82
N GLU A 138 -5.56 -11.78 -1.77
CA GLU A 138 -5.72 -12.44 -3.06
C GLU A 138 -4.35 -12.43 -3.74
N GLN A 139 -3.61 -13.54 -3.60
CA GLN A 139 -2.83 -14.02 -4.74
C GLN A 139 -3.71 -15.08 -5.41
N GLY A 140 -4.67 -14.63 -6.22
CA GLY A 140 -4.95 -15.43 -7.40
C GLY A 140 -3.62 -15.49 -8.16
N LYS A 141 -2.99 -16.66 -8.23
CA LYS A 141 -1.96 -16.95 -9.23
C LYS A 141 -2.37 -16.23 -10.52
N PRO A 142 -1.45 -15.63 -11.31
CA PRO A 142 -1.80 -15.42 -12.69
C PRO A 142 -2.14 -16.82 -13.22
N ARG A 143 -3.43 -17.09 -13.45
CA ARG A 143 -3.83 -18.15 -14.37
C ARG A 143 -3.40 -17.61 -15.73
N PHE A 144 -2.09 -17.64 -15.98
CA PHE A 144 -1.62 -17.81 -17.34
C PHE A 144 -2.35 -19.05 -17.82
N HIS A 145 -3.17 -18.85 -18.84
CA HIS A 145 -3.94 -19.86 -19.53
C HIS A 145 -3.14 -21.18 -19.72
N GLU A 146 -3.24 -22.11 -18.78
CA GLU A 146 -2.98 -23.53 -19.06
C GLU A 146 -4.18 -24.15 -19.78
N ASP A 147 -5.37 -23.54 -19.67
CA ASP A 147 -6.58 -24.04 -20.34
C ASP A 147 -6.74 -23.55 -21.81
N ALA A 148 -5.99 -22.55 -22.28
CA ALA A 148 -6.03 -22.19 -23.71
C ALA A 148 -5.25 -23.18 -24.58
N ALA A 149 -4.17 -23.76 -24.04
CA ALA A 149 -3.41 -24.78 -24.75
C ALA A 149 -4.20 -26.09 -24.84
N GLU A 150 -4.91 -26.48 -23.78
CA GLU A 150 -5.78 -27.67 -23.82
C GLU A 150 -6.98 -27.47 -24.75
N TYR A 151 -7.63 -26.30 -24.77
CA TYR A 151 -8.73 -26.04 -25.70
C TYR A 151 -8.28 -26.00 -27.18
N PHE A 152 -7.06 -25.50 -27.44
CA PHE A 152 -6.50 -25.46 -28.79
C PHE A 152 -6.01 -26.84 -29.28
N VAL A 153 -5.54 -27.70 -28.37
CA VAL A 153 -5.10 -29.07 -28.68
C VAL A 153 -6.28 -30.05 -28.79
N MET A 154 -7.33 -29.87 -27.98
CA MET A 154 -8.53 -30.73 -27.99
C MET A 154 -9.42 -30.43 -29.21
N SER A 155 -9.52 -29.18 -29.67
CA SER A 155 -10.39 -28.80 -30.81
C SER A 155 -9.88 -29.22 -32.20
N ARG A 156 -8.67 -29.81 -32.29
CA ARG A 156 -8.10 -30.33 -33.55
C ARG A 156 -8.07 -31.86 -33.66
N LYS A 157 -8.55 -32.59 -32.65
CA LYS A 157 -8.62 -34.06 -32.71
C LYS A 157 -9.96 -34.62 -33.20
N GLU A 158 -10.94 -33.77 -33.51
CA GLU A 158 -12.26 -34.19 -34.00
C GLU A 158 -12.62 -33.66 -35.41
N ARG A 159 -11.62 -33.50 -36.29
CA ARG A 159 -11.87 -33.37 -37.74
C ARG A 159 -10.91 -34.22 -38.54
#